data_AF-A0AAD8ZXR3-F1
#
_entry.id   AF-A0AAD8ZXR3-F1
#
_cell.length_a   1.000
_cell.length_b   1.000
_cell.length_c   1.000
_cell.angle_alpha   90.00
_cell.angle_beta   90.00
_cell.angle_gamma   90.00
#
_symmetry.space_group_name_H-M   'P 1'
#
loop_
_entity.id
_entity.type
_entity.pdbx_description
1 polymer ?
#
loop_
_entity_poly.entity_id
_entity_poly.type
_entity_poly.pdbx_seq_one_letter_code
_entity_poly.pdbx_strand_id
1 'polypeptide(L)'
;MEKACLYFQCAIYIQEYSESLLSSLDAPIGRLHARWQRTLHHCYRYLATADNVGAALDHAILALWPAYRSSGLWAVLSDEHDHWLTSTTVSPNSQSVHFSLVTGEFLVDGVPLDHLPAEYLQHPTYQTLFGRLSLDIMLSSIPGMQYSCTACYAGHKVHVSLGGSRTSAASTLDLLVHASQNQTKYDLFPSGHLRGSFPRSFIEKHVHWYNHDEDCVEFCDSRTPWHHATSNWKLRRSQNGREWSLHRDEDILIGINKEWSLLLARILEPLEDRDWIHVTQRNSNAIFIDLPRTGLEFTLVPGTSAMVSKQYRGMVIDSLQSIGSLIGMRDKLVLRASQSLDSCLTPRRRVLVMDGNVSHVATAEHVQIRIAKDSDRKVHTYDVDEKLGRLVSNGSLQSKLLLAYLHALTSFCLPDPLTGRTGTEEA
;
A
#
# COMPACT_ATOMS: atom_id res chain seq x y z
N MET A 1 -33.50 -8.29 -37.76
CA MET A 1 -32.18 -8.70 -37.26
C MET A 1 -31.52 -7.63 -36.41
N GLU A 2 -31.18 -6.46 -36.97
CA GLU A 2 -30.50 -5.36 -36.27
C GLU A 2 -31.19 -4.90 -34.97
N LYS A 3 -32.52 -4.67 -35.00
CA LYS A 3 -33.30 -4.31 -33.80
C LYS A 3 -33.30 -5.38 -32.71
N ALA A 4 -33.23 -6.65 -33.08
CA ALA A 4 -33.21 -7.76 -32.12
C ALA A 4 -31.84 -7.88 -31.46
N CYS A 5 -30.76 -7.71 -32.23
CA CYS A 5 -29.39 -7.63 -31.72
C CYS A 5 -29.25 -6.46 -30.72
N LEU A 6 -29.70 -5.26 -31.10
CA LEU A 6 -29.67 -4.09 -30.22
C LEU A 6 -30.45 -4.32 -28.92
N TYR A 7 -31.61 -4.97 -29.00
CA TYR A 7 -32.39 -5.34 -27.83
C TYR A 7 -31.60 -6.23 -26.85
N PHE A 8 -30.92 -7.28 -27.35
CA PHE A 8 -30.13 -8.16 -26.48
C PHE A 8 -28.93 -7.45 -25.87
N GLN A 9 -28.25 -6.58 -26.63
CA GLN A 9 -27.20 -5.73 -26.07
C GLN A 9 -27.75 -4.83 -24.95
N CYS A 10 -28.88 -4.18 -25.17
CA CYS A 10 -29.53 -3.37 -24.12
C CYS A 10 -29.97 -4.20 -22.92
N ALA A 11 -30.47 -5.42 -23.12
CA ALA A 11 -30.90 -6.29 -22.04
C ALA A 11 -29.73 -6.71 -21.14
N ILE A 12 -28.58 -7.02 -21.76
CA ILE A 12 -27.33 -7.27 -21.06
C ILE A 12 -26.95 -6.02 -20.27
N TYR A 13 -26.73 -4.87 -20.92
CA TYR A 13 -26.37 -3.63 -20.24
C TYR A 13 -27.32 -3.20 -19.11
N ILE A 14 -28.63 -3.35 -19.27
CA ILE A 14 -29.56 -2.99 -18.20
C ILE A 14 -29.33 -3.89 -16.97
N GLN A 15 -29.15 -5.19 -17.18
CA GLN A 15 -28.89 -6.14 -16.10
C GLN A 15 -27.54 -5.85 -15.42
N GLU A 16 -26.47 -5.64 -16.20
CA GLU A 16 -25.11 -5.40 -15.70
C GLU A 16 -25.03 -4.21 -14.74
N TYR A 17 -25.76 -3.13 -15.06
CA TYR A 17 -25.72 -1.90 -14.27
C TYR A 17 -26.90 -1.77 -13.30
N SER A 18 -27.83 -2.73 -13.27
CA SER A 18 -29.09 -2.62 -12.52
C SER A 18 -28.88 -2.40 -11.02
N GLU A 19 -27.95 -3.11 -10.35
CA GLU A 19 -27.75 -2.97 -8.90
C GLU A 19 -27.17 -1.59 -8.51
N SER A 20 -26.20 -1.09 -9.27
CA SER A 20 -25.56 0.21 -9.07
C SER A 20 -26.50 1.38 -9.45
N LEU A 21 -27.26 1.21 -10.53
CA LEU A 21 -28.26 2.18 -10.99
C LEU A 21 -29.47 2.22 -10.05
N LEU A 22 -30.07 1.09 -9.69
CA LEU A 22 -31.30 1.08 -8.89
C LEU A 22 -31.10 1.59 -7.45
N SER A 23 -29.88 1.51 -6.92
CA SER A 23 -29.53 2.09 -5.61
C SER A 23 -29.35 3.62 -5.65
N SER A 24 -29.14 4.21 -6.83
CA SER A 24 -28.84 5.63 -7.02
C SER A 24 -29.94 6.43 -7.73
N LEU A 25 -31.01 5.79 -8.23
CA LEU A 25 -31.98 6.41 -9.13
C LEU A 25 -33.36 6.70 -8.50
N ASP A 26 -34.02 7.72 -9.06
CA ASP A 26 -35.36 8.17 -8.67
C ASP A 26 -36.48 7.13 -8.93
N ALA A 27 -37.56 7.20 -8.14
CA ALA A 27 -38.74 6.33 -8.21
C ALA A 27 -39.38 6.11 -9.62
N PRO A 28 -39.32 7.03 -10.60
CA PRO A 28 -39.79 6.77 -11.96
C PRO A 28 -38.98 5.70 -12.70
N ILE A 29 -37.66 5.64 -12.51
CA ILE A 29 -36.80 4.70 -13.25
C ILE A 29 -36.95 3.28 -12.70
N GLY A 30 -37.07 3.13 -11.39
CA GLY A 30 -37.41 1.84 -10.78
C GLY A 30 -38.74 1.27 -11.30
N ARG A 31 -39.73 2.13 -11.57
CA ARG A 31 -41.01 1.71 -12.18
C ARG A 31 -40.86 1.27 -13.64
N LEU A 32 -39.98 1.91 -14.42
CA LEU A 32 -39.68 1.49 -15.79
C LEU A 32 -38.96 0.13 -15.80
N HIS A 33 -37.99 -0.05 -14.92
CA HIS A 33 -37.27 -1.33 -14.76
C HIS A 33 -38.24 -2.47 -14.39
N ALA A 34 -39.11 -2.28 -13.40
CA ALA A 34 -40.09 -3.29 -13.01
C ALA A 34 -41.09 -3.62 -14.14
N ARG A 35 -41.47 -2.62 -14.95
CA ARG A 35 -42.31 -2.85 -16.15
C ARG A 35 -41.58 -3.66 -17.22
N TRP A 36 -40.30 -3.37 -17.44
CA TRP A 36 -39.45 -4.12 -18.37
C TRP A 36 -39.35 -5.59 -17.92
N GLN A 37 -38.97 -5.86 -16.67
CA GLN A 37 -38.91 -7.22 -16.12
C GLN A 37 -40.23 -7.98 -16.25
N ARG A 38 -41.37 -7.33 -15.94
CA ARG A 38 -42.70 -7.94 -16.13
C ARG A 38 -42.97 -8.30 -17.58
N THR A 39 -42.56 -7.44 -18.52
CA THR A 39 -42.75 -7.69 -19.96
C THR A 39 -41.90 -8.89 -20.40
N LEU A 40 -40.64 -8.97 -19.96
CA LEU A 40 -39.77 -10.12 -20.24
C LEU A 40 -40.37 -11.42 -19.72
N HIS A 41 -40.85 -11.41 -18.48
CA HIS A 41 -41.48 -12.58 -17.87
C HIS A 41 -42.76 -13.04 -18.60
N HIS A 42 -43.50 -12.13 -19.24
CA HIS A 42 -44.66 -12.51 -20.05
C HIS A 42 -44.29 -13.02 -21.45
N CYS A 43 -43.16 -12.58 -22.00
CA CYS A 43 -42.80 -12.85 -23.39
C CYS A 43 -41.70 -13.92 -23.56
N TYR A 44 -41.00 -14.33 -22.50
CA TYR A 44 -39.81 -15.19 -22.62
C TYR A 44 -40.12 -16.53 -23.33
N ARG A 45 -41.27 -17.16 -23.07
CA ARG A 45 -41.65 -18.43 -23.72
C ARG A 45 -41.79 -18.29 -25.23
N TYR A 46 -42.32 -17.15 -25.69
CA TYR A 46 -42.41 -16.88 -27.13
C TYR A 46 -41.02 -16.66 -27.73
N LEU A 47 -40.16 -15.91 -27.03
CA LEU A 47 -38.78 -15.67 -27.45
C LEU A 47 -37.96 -16.97 -27.50
N ALA A 48 -38.15 -17.88 -26.54
CA ALA A 48 -37.45 -19.16 -26.48
C ALA A 48 -37.74 -20.06 -27.70
N THR A 49 -38.93 -19.92 -28.29
CA THR A 49 -39.38 -20.72 -29.45
C THR A 49 -39.17 -20.05 -30.81
N ALA A 50 -38.62 -18.83 -30.85
CA ALA A 50 -38.53 -18.06 -32.09
C ALA A 50 -37.23 -18.36 -32.87
N ASP A 51 -37.37 -18.74 -34.14
CA ASP A 51 -36.28 -19.23 -35.00
C ASP A 51 -35.09 -18.27 -35.18
N ASN A 52 -35.29 -16.96 -35.01
CA ASN A 52 -34.25 -15.95 -35.24
C ASN A 52 -33.54 -15.45 -33.97
N VAL A 53 -33.93 -15.95 -32.79
CA VAL A 53 -33.39 -15.46 -31.51
C VAL A 53 -31.93 -15.84 -31.33
N GLY A 54 -31.56 -17.09 -31.63
CA GLY A 54 -30.17 -17.56 -31.49
C GLY A 54 -29.19 -16.74 -32.33
N ALA A 55 -29.50 -16.51 -33.61
CA ALA A 55 -28.65 -15.70 -34.48
C ALA A 55 -28.57 -14.23 -34.02
N ALA A 56 -29.66 -13.64 -33.53
CA ALA A 56 -29.64 -12.26 -33.01
C ALA A 56 -28.80 -12.15 -31.73
N LEU A 57 -28.86 -13.17 -30.86
CA LEU A 57 -28.08 -13.27 -29.64
C LEU A 57 -26.59 -13.46 -29.94
N ASP A 58 -26.25 -14.29 -30.93
CA ASP A 58 -24.86 -14.45 -31.39
C ASP A 58 -24.24 -13.13 -31.85
N HIS A 59 -24.98 -12.35 -32.64
CA HIS A 59 -24.53 -11.04 -33.09
C HIS A 59 -24.37 -10.05 -31.92
N ALA A 60 -25.26 -10.11 -30.92
CA ALA A 60 -25.16 -9.27 -29.72
C ALA A 60 -23.94 -9.65 -28.88
N ILE A 61 -23.72 -10.94 -28.64
CA ILE A 61 -22.58 -11.46 -27.88
C ILE A 61 -21.28 -11.16 -28.63
N LEU A 62 -21.22 -11.33 -29.94
CA LEU A 62 -20.01 -11.05 -30.72
C LEU A 62 -19.61 -9.56 -30.67
N ALA A 63 -20.57 -8.65 -30.47
CA ALA A 63 -20.29 -7.23 -30.27
C ALA A 63 -19.69 -6.94 -28.88
N LEU A 64 -20.10 -7.69 -27.85
CA LEU A 64 -19.63 -7.54 -26.47
C LEU A 64 -18.34 -8.35 -26.19
N TRP A 65 -18.21 -9.51 -26.85
CA TRP A 65 -17.12 -10.46 -26.70
C TRP A 65 -16.56 -10.85 -28.09
N PRO A 66 -15.59 -10.08 -28.63
CA PRO A 66 -15.06 -10.31 -29.98
C PRO A 66 -14.36 -11.67 -30.19
N ALA A 67 -13.92 -12.31 -29.10
CA ALA A 67 -13.33 -13.64 -29.13
C ALA A 67 -14.38 -14.76 -29.19
N TYR A 68 -15.67 -14.44 -29.04
CA TYR A 68 -16.76 -15.39 -29.17
C TYR A 68 -16.73 -16.11 -30.53
N ARG A 69 -16.99 -17.40 -30.49
CA ARG A 69 -17.12 -18.27 -31.67
C ARG A 69 -18.42 -19.03 -31.53
N SER A 70 -19.46 -18.52 -32.19
CA SER A 70 -20.79 -19.12 -32.14
C SER A 70 -20.80 -20.53 -32.75
N SER A 71 -21.54 -21.45 -32.12
CA SER A 71 -21.95 -22.74 -32.72
C SER A 71 -23.20 -22.61 -33.60
N GLY A 72 -23.89 -21.46 -33.53
CA GLY A 72 -25.14 -21.17 -34.23
C GLY A 72 -26.35 -21.89 -33.64
N LEU A 73 -26.16 -22.64 -32.56
CA LEU A 73 -27.17 -23.50 -31.94
C LEU A 73 -27.44 -23.02 -30.52
N TRP A 74 -28.68 -22.60 -30.30
CA TRP A 74 -29.20 -22.23 -28.98
C TRP A 74 -30.35 -23.16 -28.64
N ALA A 75 -30.38 -23.63 -27.40
CA ALA A 75 -31.44 -24.47 -26.88
C ALA A 75 -31.89 -23.95 -25.52
N VAL A 76 -33.11 -24.32 -25.10
CA VAL A 76 -33.56 -24.08 -23.73
C VAL A 76 -32.78 -25.00 -22.78
N LEU A 77 -32.33 -24.47 -21.64
CA LEU A 77 -31.45 -25.19 -20.71
C LEU A 77 -32.11 -26.44 -20.11
N SER A 78 -33.34 -26.32 -19.61
CA SER A 78 -34.16 -27.44 -19.10
C SER A 78 -35.61 -27.02 -18.92
N ASP A 79 -36.51 -27.98 -18.67
CA ASP A 79 -37.94 -27.70 -18.38
C ASP A 79 -38.12 -26.88 -17.09
N GLU A 80 -37.24 -27.07 -16.10
CA GLU A 80 -37.25 -26.31 -14.84
C GLU A 80 -36.65 -24.90 -15.00
N HIS A 81 -35.79 -24.70 -16.00
CA HIS A 81 -35.10 -23.45 -16.30
C HIS A 81 -35.43 -22.98 -17.73
N ASP A 82 -36.73 -22.99 -18.06
CA ASP A 82 -37.28 -22.74 -19.40
C ASP A 82 -37.04 -21.31 -19.95
N HIS A 83 -36.49 -20.42 -19.10
CA HIS A 83 -36.13 -19.04 -19.41
C HIS A 83 -34.65 -18.85 -19.75
N TRP A 84 -33.81 -19.87 -19.55
CA TRP A 84 -32.40 -19.84 -19.91
C TRP A 84 -32.18 -20.47 -21.28
N LEU A 85 -31.51 -19.73 -22.15
CA LEU A 85 -30.94 -20.26 -23.39
C LEU A 85 -29.49 -20.66 -23.13
N THR A 86 -29.07 -21.80 -23.68
CA THR A 86 -27.71 -22.32 -23.60
C THR A 86 -27.14 -22.60 -24.98
N SER A 87 -25.85 -22.35 -25.13
CA SER A 87 -25.05 -22.64 -26.33
C SER A 87 -23.62 -23.01 -25.94
N THR A 88 -22.85 -23.54 -26.88
CA THR A 88 -21.42 -23.83 -26.69
C THR A 88 -20.58 -23.12 -27.72
N THR A 89 -19.38 -22.68 -27.33
CA THR A 89 -18.43 -22.04 -28.27
C THR A 89 -17.71 -23.07 -29.12
N VAL A 90 -17.44 -22.70 -30.38
CA VAL A 90 -16.61 -23.48 -31.30
C VAL A 90 -15.14 -23.10 -31.11
N SER A 91 -14.52 -23.65 -30.07
CA SER A 91 -13.12 -23.43 -29.70
C SER A 91 -12.48 -24.74 -29.18
N PRO A 92 -11.14 -24.89 -29.23
CA PRO A 92 -10.44 -26.06 -28.68
C PRO A 92 -10.78 -26.33 -27.21
N ASN A 93 -11.04 -25.26 -26.46
CA ASN A 93 -11.65 -25.30 -25.14
C ASN A 93 -13.08 -24.78 -25.30
N SER A 94 -14.05 -25.68 -25.49
CA SER A 94 -15.47 -25.29 -25.61
C SER A 94 -15.96 -24.71 -24.29
N GLN A 95 -16.60 -23.56 -24.35
CA GLN A 95 -17.16 -22.85 -23.21
C GLN A 95 -18.68 -22.87 -23.32
N SER A 96 -19.33 -23.06 -22.19
CA SER A 96 -20.78 -23.02 -22.09
C SER A 96 -21.24 -21.56 -21.96
N VAL A 97 -22.25 -21.18 -22.74
CA VAL A 97 -22.76 -19.81 -22.78
C VAL A 97 -24.23 -19.86 -22.44
N HIS A 98 -24.65 -19.04 -21.48
CA HIS A 98 -26.02 -18.98 -21.00
C HIS A 98 -26.56 -17.57 -21.09
N PHE A 99 -27.81 -17.43 -21.50
CA PHE A 99 -28.51 -16.15 -21.54
C PHE A 99 -29.91 -16.29 -20.96
N SER A 100 -30.26 -15.44 -20.00
CA SER A 100 -31.60 -15.41 -19.41
C SER A 100 -32.51 -14.47 -20.17
N LEU A 101 -33.59 -15.01 -20.73
CA LEU A 101 -34.61 -14.23 -21.42
C LEU A 101 -35.45 -13.36 -20.47
N VAL A 102 -35.40 -13.63 -19.17
CA VAL A 102 -36.21 -12.94 -18.15
C VAL A 102 -35.41 -11.86 -17.43
N THR A 103 -34.14 -12.13 -17.10
CA THR A 103 -33.27 -11.19 -16.38
C THR A 103 -32.33 -10.43 -17.31
N GLY A 104 -32.05 -10.93 -18.52
CA GLY A 104 -31.01 -10.36 -19.38
C GLY A 104 -29.59 -10.76 -18.98
N GLU A 105 -29.44 -11.64 -17.99
CA GLU A 105 -28.14 -12.13 -17.52
C GLU A 105 -27.44 -12.94 -18.60
N PHE A 106 -26.15 -12.62 -18.79
CA PHE A 106 -25.27 -13.31 -19.71
C PHE A 106 -24.12 -13.95 -18.93
N LEU A 107 -24.00 -15.28 -19.03
CA LEU A 107 -23.01 -16.06 -18.30
C LEU A 107 -22.16 -16.88 -19.26
N VAL A 108 -20.86 -16.98 -18.98
CA VAL A 108 -19.94 -17.91 -19.63
C VAL A 108 -19.34 -18.82 -18.57
N ASP A 109 -19.47 -20.14 -18.75
CA ASP A 109 -19.12 -21.18 -17.77
C ASP A 109 -19.76 -20.93 -16.39
N GLY A 110 -20.98 -20.41 -16.38
CA GLY A 110 -21.76 -20.11 -15.18
C GLY A 110 -21.38 -18.81 -14.47
N VAL A 111 -20.52 -17.98 -15.09
CA VAL A 111 -20.00 -16.75 -14.49
C VAL A 111 -20.40 -15.54 -15.35
N PRO A 112 -20.89 -14.45 -14.74
CA PRO A 112 -21.18 -13.22 -15.48
C PRO A 112 -19.87 -12.55 -15.92
N LEU A 113 -19.83 -12.06 -17.17
CA LEU A 113 -18.63 -11.46 -17.78
C LEU A 113 -18.63 -9.93 -17.79
N ASP A 114 -19.57 -9.31 -17.11
CA ASP A 114 -19.85 -7.89 -17.14
C ASP A 114 -19.03 -7.08 -16.14
N HIS A 115 -18.75 -7.66 -14.98
CA HIS A 115 -17.93 -7.02 -13.96
C HIS A 115 -17.19 -8.05 -13.12
N LEU A 116 -16.09 -7.61 -12.52
CA LEU A 116 -15.39 -8.45 -11.56
C LEU A 116 -16.28 -8.69 -10.33
N PRO A 117 -16.36 -9.94 -9.83
CA PRO A 117 -17.12 -10.25 -8.63
C PRO A 117 -16.73 -9.35 -7.46
N ALA A 118 -17.68 -9.08 -6.55
CA ALA A 118 -17.49 -8.16 -5.43
C ALA A 118 -16.25 -8.47 -4.57
N GLU A 119 -15.86 -9.75 -4.47
CA GLU A 119 -14.65 -10.20 -3.77
C GLU A 119 -13.36 -9.55 -4.31
N TYR A 120 -13.28 -9.33 -5.63
CA TYR A 120 -12.17 -8.62 -6.26
C TYR A 120 -12.22 -7.13 -5.93
N LEU A 121 -13.38 -6.49 -6.11
CA LEU A 121 -13.55 -5.04 -5.93
C LEU A 121 -13.33 -4.60 -4.48
N GLN A 122 -13.61 -5.48 -3.51
CA GLN A 122 -13.37 -5.25 -2.09
C GLN A 122 -11.92 -5.54 -1.67
N HIS A 123 -11.12 -6.19 -2.52
CA HIS A 123 -9.75 -6.56 -2.18
C HIS A 123 -8.87 -5.30 -2.08
N PRO A 124 -8.13 -5.08 -0.97
CA PRO A 124 -7.32 -3.87 -0.78
C PRO A 124 -6.31 -3.62 -1.89
N THR A 125 -5.62 -4.66 -2.37
CA THR A 125 -4.66 -4.52 -3.47
C THR A 125 -5.34 -4.17 -4.80
N TYR A 126 -6.58 -4.62 -5.02
CA TYR A 126 -7.33 -4.23 -6.21
C TYR A 126 -7.62 -2.73 -6.17
N GLN A 127 -8.05 -2.23 -5.00
CA GLN A 127 -8.32 -0.81 -4.81
C GLN A 127 -7.08 0.06 -4.97
N THR A 128 -5.90 -0.42 -4.56
CA THR A 128 -4.63 0.29 -4.82
C THR A 128 -4.30 0.36 -6.32
N LEU A 129 -4.56 -0.71 -7.08
CA LEU A 129 -4.21 -0.80 -8.49
C LEU A 129 -5.19 -0.10 -9.44
N PHE A 130 -6.50 -0.28 -9.20
CA PHE A 130 -7.58 0.12 -10.10
C PHE A 130 -8.54 1.14 -9.45
N GLY A 131 -8.36 1.46 -8.18
CA GLY A 131 -9.27 2.35 -7.45
C GLY A 131 -10.64 1.71 -7.24
N ARG A 132 -11.69 2.44 -7.60
CA ARG A 132 -13.08 1.97 -7.56
C ARG A 132 -13.60 1.55 -8.93
N LEU A 133 -12.73 1.51 -9.93
CA LEU A 133 -13.11 1.12 -11.28
C LEU A 133 -13.43 -0.38 -11.29
N SER A 134 -14.62 -0.73 -11.74
CA SER A 134 -14.89 -2.11 -12.17
C SER A 134 -14.37 -2.27 -13.59
N LEU A 135 -13.46 -3.21 -13.80
CA LEU A 135 -12.91 -3.49 -15.12
C LEU A 135 -13.89 -4.37 -15.91
N ASP A 136 -14.09 -4.02 -17.18
CA ASP A 136 -14.77 -4.90 -18.13
C ASP A 136 -13.88 -6.11 -18.39
N ILE A 137 -14.41 -7.30 -18.14
CA ILE A 137 -13.63 -8.55 -18.14
C ILE A 137 -14.12 -9.57 -19.16
N MET A 138 -13.24 -10.51 -19.48
CA MET A 138 -13.52 -11.75 -20.20
C MET A 138 -12.73 -12.89 -19.55
N LEU A 139 -13.00 -14.14 -19.93
CA LEU A 139 -12.20 -15.26 -19.45
C LEU A 139 -10.75 -15.16 -19.95
N SER A 140 -9.82 -15.38 -19.03
CA SER A 140 -8.39 -15.32 -19.34
C SER A 140 -7.93 -16.56 -20.09
N SER A 141 -7.07 -16.36 -21.09
CA SER A 141 -6.36 -17.44 -21.79
C SER A 141 -5.04 -17.85 -21.10
N ILE A 142 -4.64 -17.16 -20.03
CA ILE A 142 -3.40 -17.41 -19.30
C ILE A 142 -3.64 -18.42 -18.16
N PRO A 143 -2.93 -19.55 -18.13
CA PRO A 143 -3.05 -20.53 -17.04
C PRO A 143 -2.82 -19.89 -15.66
N GLY A 144 -3.70 -20.18 -14.71
CA GLY A 144 -3.66 -19.59 -13.36
C GLY A 144 -4.35 -18.24 -13.22
N MET A 145 -4.73 -17.59 -14.33
CA MET A 145 -5.52 -16.37 -14.33
C MET A 145 -6.98 -16.68 -14.68
N GLN A 146 -7.94 -16.03 -14.01
CA GLN A 146 -9.37 -16.30 -14.24
C GLN A 146 -9.95 -15.32 -15.28
N TYR A 147 -9.66 -14.03 -15.12
CA TYR A 147 -10.22 -12.96 -15.92
C TYR A 147 -9.14 -12.16 -16.65
N SER A 148 -9.49 -11.56 -17.77
CA SER A 148 -8.68 -10.64 -18.55
C SER A 148 -9.50 -9.40 -18.85
N CYS A 149 -8.87 -8.22 -18.81
CA CYS A 149 -9.53 -6.98 -19.20
C CYS A 149 -9.77 -6.95 -20.71
N THR A 150 -10.94 -6.50 -21.14
CA THR A 150 -11.30 -6.37 -22.57
C THR A 150 -10.45 -5.30 -23.27
N ALA A 151 -10.07 -4.25 -22.54
CA ALA A 151 -9.22 -3.16 -23.00
C ALA A 151 -7.94 -3.04 -22.15
N CYS A 152 -6.94 -2.34 -22.70
CA CYS A 152 -5.73 -2.04 -21.94
C CYS A 152 -6.03 -1.05 -20.80
N TYR A 153 -5.53 -1.33 -19.61
CA TYR A 153 -5.57 -0.43 -18.46
C TYR A 153 -4.19 0.19 -18.25
N ALA A 154 -4.10 1.52 -18.18
CA ALA A 154 -2.82 2.24 -18.06
C ALA A 154 -1.76 1.80 -19.10
N GLY A 155 -2.19 1.43 -20.32
CA GLY A 155 -1.31 0.92 -21.36
C GLY A 155 -0.87 -0.55 -21.22
N HIS A 156 -1.47 -1.30 -20.28
CA HIS A 156 -1.17 -2.71 -20.02
C HIS A 156 -2.36 -3.60 -20.39
N LYS A 157 -2.08 -4.78 -20.97
CA LYS A 157 -3.05 -5.87 -20.99
C LYS A 157 -3.02 -6.57 -19.64
N VAL A 158 -4.16 -6.63 -18.97
CA VAL A 158 -4.25 -7.06 -17.57
C VAL A 158 -5.07 -8.34 -17.47
N HIS A 159 -4.56 -9.29 -16.69
CA HIS A 159 -5.24 -10.51 -16.30
C HIS A 159 -5.25 -10.58 -14.78
N VAL A 160 -6.37 -11.01 -14.20
CA VAL A 160 -6.57 -11.05 -12.75
C VAL A 160 -7.14 -12.40 -12.32
N SER A 161 -6.81 -12.78 -11.09
CA SER A 161 -7.36 -13.96 -10.43
C SER A 161 -7.28 -13.78 -8.93
N LEU A 162 -8.12 -14.49 -8.18
CA LEU A 162 -7.95 -14.65 -6.74
C LEU A 162 -7.37 -16.05 -6.50
N GLY A 163 -6.18 -16.10 -5.93
CA GLY A 163 -5.46 -17.35 -5.65
C GLY A 163 -4.91 -17.36 -4.24
N GLY A 164 -4.98 -18.50 -3.56
CA GLY A 164 -4.43 -18.63 -2.21
C GLY A 164 -4.91 -19.88 -1.50
N SER A 165 -4.08 -20.42 -0.61
CA SER A 165 -4.42 -21.57 0.20
C SER A 165 -5.35 -21.16 1.34
N ARG A 166 -6.57 -21.73 1.39
CA ARG A 166 -7.55 -21.59 2.48
C ARG A 166 -7.12 -22.33 3.77
N THR A 167 -5.83 -22.29 4.12
CA THR A 167 -5.26 -23.09 5.23
C THR A 167 -5.31 -22.40 6.59
N SER A 168 -5.87 -21.19 6.69
CA SER A 168 -6.15 -20.58 7.99
C SER A 168 -7.49 -19.86 7.97
N ALA A 169 -8.24 -19.93 9.06
CA ALA A 169 -9.60 -19.40 9.21
C ALA A 169 -9.72 -17.86 9.04
N ALA A 170 -8.64 -17.18 8.65
CA ALA A 170 -8.55 -15.75 8.41
C ALA A 170 -7.76 -15.37 7.14
N SER A 171 -7.46 -16.32 6.23
CA SER A 171 -6.74 -15.97 4.99
C SER A 171 -7.68 -15.34 3.96
N THR A 172 -7.57 -14.02 3.78
CA THR A 172 -8.00 -13.36 2.54
C THR A 172 -7.25 -13.99 1.36
N LEU A 173 -7.96 -14.29 0.27
CA LEU A 173 -7.33 -14.74 -0.98
C LEU A 173 -6.35 -13.68 -1.47
N ASP A 174 -5.20 -14.08 -2.02
CA ASP A 174 -4.28 -13.12 -2.64
C ASP A 174 -4.79 -12.75 -4.03
N LEU A 175 -4.79 -11.46 -4.34
CA LEU A 175 -5.01 -10.99 -5.71
C LEU A 175 -3.76 -11.29 -6.54
N LEU A 176 -3.95 -12.08 -7.59
CA LEU A 176 -2.96 -12.32 -8.63
C LEU A 176 -3.24 -11.38 -9.79
N VAL A 177 -2.21 -10.70 -10.29
CA VAL A 177 -2.31 -9.85 -11.47
C VAL A 177 -1.14 -10.13 -12.38
N HIS A 178 -1.44 -10.44 -13.64
CA HIS A 178 -0.48 -10.53 -14.72
C HIS A 178 -0.72 -9.40 -15.70
N ALA A 179 0.30 -8.59 -15.95
CA ALA A 179 0.25 -7.46 -16.85
C ALA A 179 1.29 -7.61 -17.97
N SER A 180 0.97 -7.11 -19.16
CA SER A 180 1.94 -7.02 -20.24
C SER A 180 1.88 -5.67 -20.97
N GLN A 181 3.05 -5.11 -21.25
CA GLN A 181 3.24 -3.86 -21.98
C GLN A 181 4.44 -4.01 -22.92
N ASN A 182 4.27 -3.72 -24.21
CA ASN A 182 5.35 -3.75 -25.21
C ASN A 182 6.22 -5.03 -25.20
N GLN A 183 5.57 -6.20 -25.00
CA GLN A 183 6.18 -7.54 -24.84
C GLN A 183 6.77 -7.86 -23.45
N THR A 184 7.08 -6.85 -22.64
CA THR A 184 7.49 -7.05 -21.25
C THR A 184 6.30 -7.52 -20.40
N LYS A 185 6.57 -8.49 -19.53
CA LYS A 185 5.58 -9.09 -18.63
C LYS A 185 5.89 -8.74 -17.18
N TYR A 186 4.81 -8.51 -16.43
CA TYR A 186 4.86 -8.17 -15.02
C TYR A 186 3.87 -9.03 -14.24
N ASP A 187 4.32 -9.61 -13.13
CA ASP A 187 3.42 -10.24 -12.16
C ASP A 187 3.39 -9.43 -10.88
N LEU A 188 2.20 -9.25 -10.31
CA LEU A 188 2.07 -8.62 -9.01
C LEU A 188 2.70 -9.51 -7.94
N PHE A 189 3.67 -8.95 -7.23
CA PHE A 189 4.37 -9.61 -6.14
C PHE A 189 3.67 -9.28 -4.81
N PRO A 190 3.20 -10.27 -4.02
CA PRO A 190 2.50 -9.98 -2.78
C PRO A 190 3.42 -9.35 -1.73
N SER A 191 3.08 -8.14 -1.30
CA SER A 191 3.86 -7.34 -0.35
C SER A 191 4.08 -8.03 1.01
N GLY A 192 3.21 -8.98 1.37
CA GLY A 192 3.34 -9.82 2.56
C GLY A 192 4.67 -10.55 2.66
N HIS A 193 5.24 -10.99 1.53
CA HIS A 193 6.54 -11.68 1.48
C HIS A 193 7.74 -10.77 1.79
N LEU A 194 7.56 -9.45 1.76
CA LEU A 194 8.60 -8.47 2.05
C LEU A 194 8.63 -8.06 3.55
N ARG A 195 7.58 -8.41 4.31
CA ARG A 195 7.44 -8.04 5.72
C ARG A 195 8.57 -8.64 6.56
N GLY A 196 9.15 -7.81 7.41
CA GLY A 196 10.27 -8.19 8.27
C GLY A 196 11.63 -8.18 7.56
N SER A 197 11.70 -8.01 6.24
CA SER A 197 12.97 -7.91 5.50
C SER A 197 13.28 -6.47 5.06
N PHE A 198 12.26 -5.64 4.85
CA PHE A 198 12.36 -4.25 4.38
C PHE A 198 11.65 -3.27 5.32
N PRO A 199 12.03 -1.98 5.32
CA PRO A 199 11.29 -0.97 6.06
C PRO A 199 9.84 -0.87 5.57
N ARG A 200 8.90 -0.58 6.49
CA ARG A 200 7.46 -0.57 6.21
C ARG A 200 7.07 0.39 5.10
N SER A 201 7.72 1.54 4.99
CA SER A 201 7.51 2.49 3.89
C SER A 201 7.68 1.87 2.49
N PHE A 202 8.64 0.96 2.31
CA PHE A 202 8.89 0.27 1.05
C PHE A 202 7.84 -0.82 0.76
N ILE A 203 7.14 -1.28 1.80
CA ILE A 203 6.09 -2.29 1.70
C ILE A 203 4.72 -1.63 1.52
N GLU A 204 4.45 -0.54 2.26
CA GLU A 204 3.13 0.09 2.35
C GLU A 204 2.92 1.17 1.30
N LYS A 205 3.98 1.90 0.90
CA LYS A 205 3.87 3.01 -0.06
C LYS A 205 4.15 2.61 -1.50
N HIS A 206 4.40 1.33 -1.76
CA HIS A 206 4.74 0.81 -3.08
C HIS A 206 3.89 -0.40 -3.45
N VAL A 207 3.63 -0.54 -4.75
CA VAL A 207 3.17 -1.76 -5.40
C VAL A 207 4.39 -2.46 -5.98
N HIS A 208 4.44 -3.78 -5.80
CA HIS A 208 5.59 -4.59 -6.17
C HIS A 208 5.30 -5.39 -7.42
N TRP A 209 6.05 -5.16 -8.49
CA TRP A 209 5.91 -5.87 -9.76
C TRP A 209 7.15 -6.70 -10.02
N TYR A 210 6.99 -8.00 -10.19
CA TYR A 210 8.04 -8.84 -10.73
C TYR A 210 8.12 -8.65 -12.25
N ASN A 211 9.20 -8.02 -12.70
CA ASN A 211 9.51 -7.81 -14.11
C ASN A 211 10.29 -9.03 -14.63
N HIS A 212 9.68 -9.77 -15.56
CA HIS A 212 10.25 -10.99 -16.12
C HIS A 212 11.46 -10.75 -17.03
N ASP A 213 11.55 -9.59 -17.68
CA ASP A 213 12.63 -9.28 -18.62
C ASP A 213 13.92 -8.90 -17.86
N GLU A 214 13.76 -8.16 -16.77
CA GLU A 214 14.88 -7.72 -15.93
C GLU A 214 15.22 -8.70 -14.78
N ASP A 215 14.42 -9.75 -14.59
CA ASP A 215 14.47 -10.69 -13.47
C ASP A 215 14.59 -9.97 -12.11
N CYS A 216 13.65 -9.06 -11.84
CA CYS A 216 13.70 -8.22 -10.64
C CYS A 216 12.30 -7.86 -10.11
N VAL A 217 12.21 -7.54 -8.83
CA VAL A 217 10.98 -6.95 -8.26
C VAL A 217 11.13 -5.44 -8.22
N GLU A 218 10.34 -4.73 -9.01
CA GLU A 218 10.25 -3.28 -9.08
C GLU A 218 9.25 -2.75 -8.03
N PHE A 219 9.64 -1.69 -7.33
CA PHE A 219 8.83 -1.03 -6.30
C PHE A 219 8.29 0.27 -6.91
N CYS A 220 7.06 0.22 -7.41
CA CYS A 220 6.36 1.37 -8.01
C CYS A 220 5.60 2.14 -6.91
N ASP A 221 5.60 3.47 -6.94
CA ASP A 221 4.84 4.29 -5.96
C ASP A 221 3.35 3.92 -6.03
N SER A 222 2.73 3.70 -4.87
CA SER A 222 1.31 3.34 -4.76
C SER A 222 0.34 4.36 -5.38
N ARG A 223 0.76 5.63 -5.54
CA ARG A 223 -0.02 6.68 -6.22
C ARG A 223 0.05 6.57 -7.74
N THR A 224 1.09 5.93 -8.27
CA THR A 224 1.30 5.67 -9.71
C THR A 224 1.73 4.23 -9.92
N PRO A 225 0.88 3.25 -9.58
CA PRO A 225 1.32 1.86 -9.43
C PRO A 225 1.70 1.17 -10.74
N TRP A 226 1.29 1.75 -11.88
CA TRP A 226 1.57 1.26 -13.25
C TRP A 226 2.73 2.00 -13.93
N HIS A 227 3.41 2.92 -13.23
CA HIS A 227 4.50 3.71 -13.79
C HIS A 227 5.85 3.02 -13.57
N HIS A 228 6.23 2.20 -14.55
CA HIS A 228 7.53 1.53 -14.61
C HIS A 228 8.63 2.50 -15.03
N ALA A 229 9.68 2.64 -14.24
CA ALA A 229 10.75 3.61 -14.48
C ALA A 229 12.12 3.09 -14.05
N THR A 230 13.17 3.54 -14.73
CA THR A 230 14.56 3.21 -14.36
C THR A 230 14.94 3.75 -12.99
N SER A 231 14.32 4.85 -12.56
CA SER A 231 14.51 5.48 -11.25
C SER A 231 13.76 4.81 -10.10
N ASN A 232 12.97 3.77 -10.37
CA ASN A 232 12.28 3.02 -9.32
C ASN A 232 13.28 2.13 -8.56
N TRP A 233 12.95 1.80 -7.31
CA TRP A 233 13.72 0.81 -6.57
C TRP A 233 13.52 -0.58 -7.16
N LYS A 234 14.61 -1.31 -7.39
CA LYS A 234 14.60 -2.65 -7.99
C LYS A 234 15.34 -3.65 -7.11
N LEU A 235 14.63 -4.69 -6.72
CA LEU A 235 15.16 -5.80 -5.94
C LEU A 235 15.75 -6.83 -6.90
N ARG A 236 17.06 -6.92 -6.91
CA ARG A 236 17.83 -7.78 -7.81
C ARG A 236 18.67 -8.77 -7.02
N ARG A 237 18.85 -9.96 -7.59
CA ARG A 237 19.78 -10.94 -7.06
C ARG A 237 21.22 -10.50 -7.39
N SER A 238 22.10 -10.59 -6.41
CA SER A 238 23.52 -10.28 -6.61
C SER A 238 24.16 -11.27 -7.59
N GLN A 239 25.04 -10.78 -8.48
CA GLN A 239 25.76 -11.62 -9.47
C GLN A 239 26.59 -12.73 -8.82
N ASN A 240 27.02 -12.53 -7.57
CA ASN A 240 27.94 -13.43 -6.85
C ASN A 240 27.24 -14.37 -5.85
N GLY A 241 25.90 -14.44 -5.77
CA GLY A 241 25.27 -15.35 -4.81
C GLY A 241 23.74 -15.33 -4.65
N ARG A 242 23.27 -16.00 -3.59
CA ARG A 242 21.85 -16.16 -3.21
C ARG A 242 21.22 -14.92 -2.55
N GLU A 243 21.96 -13.83 -2.38
CA GLU A 243 21.50 -12.64 -1.66
C GLU A 243 20.74 -11.69 -2.59
N TRP A 244 19.60 -11.19 -2.11
CA TRP A 244 18.80 -10.17 -2.77
C TRP A 244 19.15 -8.79 -2.23
N SER A 245 19.17 -7.80 -3.11
CA SER A 245 19.57 -6.43 -2.78
C SER A 245 18.69 -5.43 -3.53
N LEU A 246 18.24 -4.39 -2.82
CA LEU A 246 17.34 -3.37 -3.35
C LEU A 246 18.17 -2.15 -3.76
N HIS A 247 18.09 -1.79 -5.04
CA HIS A 247 18.90 -0.76 -5.67
C HIS A 247 18.05 0.34 -6.28
N ARG A 248 18.56 1.56 -6.31
CA ARG A 248 18.01 2.67 -7.11
C ARG A 248 19.17 3.55 -7.53
N ASP A 249 19.42 3.63 -8.83
CA ASP A 249 20.60 4.31 -9.38
C ASP A 249 21.88 3.81 -8.70
N GLU A 250 22.55 4.65 -7.92
CA GLU A 250 23.76 4.33 -7.15
C GLU A 250 23.48 4.01 -5.66
N ASP A 251 22.21 4.06 -5.24
CA ASP A 251 21.77 3.78 -3.87
C ASP A 251 21.51 2.28 -3.68
N ILE A 252 22.01 1.73 -2.58
CA ILE A 252 21.72 0.37 -2.13
C ILE A 252 21.05 0.44 -0.76
N LEU A 253 19.85 -0.13 -0.62
CA LEU A 253 19.20 -0.24 0.68
C LEU A 253 19.86 -1.36 1.50
N ILE A 254 20.33 -1.00 2.70
CA ILE A 254 20.88 -1.94 3.66
C ILE A 254 19.71 -2.61 4.40
N GLY A 255 19.70 -3.94 4.41
CA GLY A 255 18.63 -4.72 5.07
C GLY A 255 18.49 -4.40 6.57
N ILE A 256 17.24 -4.40 7.06
CA ILE A 256 16.90 -3.98 8.43
C ILE A 256 17.37 -4.95 9.53
N ASN A 257 17.67 -6.20 9.16
CA ASN A 257 18.12 -7.24 10.09
C ASN A 257 19.64 -7.45 10.12
N LYS A 258 20.41 -6.61 9.42
CA LYS A 258 21.88 -6.62 9.50
C LYS A 258 22.30 -6.05 10.86
N GLU A 259 23.40 -6.55 11.43
CA GLU A 259 23.89 -6.17 12.77
C GLU A 259 24.04 -4.65 12.94
N TRP A 260 24.66 -3.99 11.97
CA TRP A 260 24.84 -2.54 11.96
C TRP A 260 23.50 -1.79 11.91
N SER A 261 22.51 -2.30 11.16
CA SER A 261 21.17 -1.71 11.11
C SER A 261 20.47 -1.81 12.47
N LEU A 262 20.67 -2.90 13.22
CA LEU A 262 20.15 -3.05 14.58
C LEU A 262 20.83 -2.08 15.56
N LEU A 263 22.13 -1.84 15.41
CA LEU A 263 22.86 -0.84 16.21
C LEU A 263 22.34 0.58 15.94
N LEU A 264 22.19 0.97 14.66
CA LEU A 264 21.62 2.26 14.29
C LEU A 264 20.19 2.43 14.82
N ALA A 265 19.37 1.37 14.74
CA ALA A 265 18.02 1.40 15.27
C ALA A 265 17.97 1.57 16.79
N ARG A 266 18.93 1.04 17.55
CA ARG A 266 19.04 1.28 19.00
C ARG A 266 19.42 2.72 19.32
N ILE A 267 20.35 3.29 18.56
CA ILE A 267 20.77 4.70 18.74
C ILE A 267 19.61 5.65 18.45
N LEU A 268 18.82 5.34 17.40
CA LEU A 268 17.72 6.18 16.93
C LEU A 268 16.35 5.77 17.49
N GLU A 269 16.30 4.78 18.39
CA GLU A 269 15.10 4.33 19.09
C GLU A 269 14.31 5.50 19.70
N PRO A 270 14.94 6.54 20.30
CA PRO A 270 14.19 7.67 20.86
C PRO A 270 13.31 8.43 19.85
N LEU A 271 13.63 8.34 18.55
CA LEU A 271 12.97 9.13 17.50
C LEU A 271 12.16 8.26 16.54
N GLU A 272 12.58 7.03 16.29
CA GLU A 272 11.96 6.18 15.28
C GLU A 272 12.00 4.69 15.65
N ASP A 273 11.06 3.93 15.09
CA ASP A 273 11.06 2.47 15.20
C ASP A 273 11.91 1.85 14.11
N ARG A 274 12.61 0.74 14.44
CA ARG A 274 13.50 0.03 13.51
C ARG A 274 12.90 -0.17 12.12
N ASP A 275 11.64 -0.61 12.04
CA ASP A 275 11.00 -0.95 10.77
C ASP A 275 10.68 0.29 9.91
N TRP A 276 10.94 1.51 10.40
CA TRP A 276 10.73 2.77 9.69
C TRP A 276 12.03 3.51 9.40
N ILE A 277 13.18 2.99 9.84
CA ILE A 277 14.48 3.58 9.58
C ILE A 277 14.97 3.12 8.20
N HIS A 278 15.31 4.07 7.35
CA HIS A 278 15.92 3.79 6.05
C HIS A 278 17.42 3.93 6.18
N VAL A 279 18.15 2.89 5.81
CA VAL A 279 19.61 2.92 5.78
C VAL A 279 20.05 2.62 4.36
N THR A 280 20.64 3.60 3.68
CA THR A 280 21.06 3.49 2.28
C THR A 280 22.55 3.77 2.15
N GLN A 281 23.24 2.99 1.32
CA GLN A 281 24.65 3.17 0.99
C GLN A 281 24.76 3.77 -0.41
N ARG A 282 25.62 4.78 -0.59
CA ARG A 282 25.88 5.44 -1.89
C ARG A 282 27.37 5.59 -2.15
N ASN A 283 27.78 5.42 -3.42
CA ASN A 283 29.07 5.72 -4.06
C ASN A 283 30.36 5.38 -3.29
N SER A 284 30.60 6.09 -2.18
CA SER A 284 31.84 6.08 -1.40
C SER A 284 31.71 5.30 -0.09
N ASN A 285 30.81 4.31 0.01
CA ASN A 285 30.40 3.66 1.27
C ASN A 285 29.84 4.62 2.32
N ALA A 286 29.45 5.84 1.93
CA ALA A 286 28.74 6.74 2.84
C ALA A 286 27.36 6.15 3.14
N ILE A 287 27.05 6.08 4.43
CA ILE A 287 25.77 5.57 4.91
C ILE A 287 24.87 6.78 5.16
N PHE A 288 23.73 6.79 4.49
CA PHE A 288 22.66 7.75 4.68
C PHE A 288 21.56 7.09 5.48
N ILE A 289 21.08 7.79 6.51
CA ILE A 289 20.03 7.31 7.39
C ILE A 289 18.89 8.30 7.32
N ASP A 290 17.73 7.86 6.89
CA ASP A 290 16.53 8.68 6.75
C ASP A 290 15.45 8.15 7.71
N LEU A 291 14.81 9.08 8.43
CA LEU A 291 13.70 8.85 9.34
C LEU A 291 12.46 9.53 8.73
N PRO A 292 11.76 8.87 7.78
CA PRO A 292 10.82 9.54 6.89
C PRO A 292 9.65 10.18 7.62
N ARG A 293 9.24 9.60 8.75
CA ARG A 293 8.08 10.07 9.50
C ARG A 293 8.40 11.32 10.33
N THR A 294 9.66 11.55 10.70
CA THR A 294 10.11 12.76 11.42
C THR A 294 10.80 13.78 10.51
N GLY A 295 11.19 13.38 9.29
CA GLY A 295 11.96 14.21 8.36
C GLY A 295 13.39 14.48 8.82
N LEU A 296 13.91 13.67 9.74
CA LEU A 296 15.30 13.75 10.20
C LEU A 296 16.18 12.84 9.36
N GLU A 297 17.34 13.37 8.99
CA GLU A 297 18.32 12.67 8.19
C GLU A 297 19.70 12.77 8.84
N PHE A 298 20.43 11.66 8.73
CA PHE A 298 21.79 11.55 9.20
C PHE A 298 22.71 10.99 8.13
N THR A 299 24.00 11.25 8.28
CA THR A 299 25.03 10.72 7.39
C THR A 299 26.21 10.24 8.22
N LEU A 300 26.73 9.07 7.88
CA LEU A 300 27.90 8.45 8.47
C LEU A 300 28.92 8.19 7.37
N VAL A 301 30.07 8.84 7.48
CA VAL A 301 31.16 8.74 6.50
C VAL A 301 32.10 7.60 6.92
N PRO A 302 32.62 6.79 5.99
CA PRO A 302 33.58 5.74 6.32
C PRO A 302 34.78 6.26 7.10
N GLY A 303 35.27 5.44 8.03
CA GLY A 303 36.40 5.79 8.89
C GLY A 303 36.05 6.72 10.06
N THR A 304 34.78 7.12 10.19
CA THR A 304 34.30 7.91 11.32
C THR A 304 33.22 7.16 12.10
N SER A 305 33.07 7.45 13.39
CA SER A 305 31.93 7.03 14.21
C SER A 305 30.90 8.15 14.40
N ALA A 306 31.14 9.31 13.78
CA ALA A 306 30.33 10.51 13.95
C ALA A 306 29.14 10.49 12.99
N MET A 307 27.95 10.32 13.53
CA MET A 307 26.71 10.42 12.78
C MET A 307 26.28 11.89 12.71
N VAL A 308 26.43 12.51 11.55
CA VAL A 308 26.18 13.94 11.31
C VAL A 308 24.71 14.16 10.98
N SER A 309 24.05 15.14 11.60
CA SER A 309 22.67 15.53 11.26
C SER A 309 22.66 16.47 10.05
N LYS A 310 21.73 16.26 9.10
CA LYS A 310 21.54 17.19 7.98
C LYS A 310 20.74 18.43 8.37
N GLN A 311 19.71 18.28 9.21
CA GLN A 311 18.83 19.36 9.66
C GLN A 311 19.58 20.31 10.61
N TYR A 312 20.48 19.76 11.45
CA TYR A 312 21.29 20.52 12.39
C TYR A 312 22.76 20.54 11.94
N ARG A 313 23.04 21.41 10.96
CA ARG A 313 24.37 21.54 10.35
C ARG A 313 25.47 21.76 11.41
N GLY A 314 26.56 21.01 11.27
CA GLY A 314 27.69 21.06 12.20
C GLY A 314 27.46 20.32 13.52
N MET A 315 26.34 19.60 13.67
CA MET A 315 26.07 18.75 14.84
C MET A 315 26.13 17.26 14.50
N VAL A 316 26.60 16.50 15.48
CA VAL A 316 26.71 15.03 15.45
C VAL A 316 25.95 14.45 16.63
N ILE A 317 25.54 13.18 16.55
CA ILE A 317 24.98 12.48 17.71
C ILE A 317 26.03 12.45 18.82
N ASP A 318 25.63 12.87 20.01
CA ASP A 318 26.49 12.88 21.19
C ASP A 318 26.63 11.45 21.76
N SER A 319 27.83 11.02 22.09
CA SER A 319 28.02 9.76 22.83
C SER A 319 27.49 9.87 24.26
N LEU A 320 27.48 11.09 24.82
CA LEU A 320 26.88 11.38 26.11
C LEU A 320 25.42 11.81 25.90
N GLN A 321 24.48 10.94 26.24
CA GLN A 321 23.03 11.23 26.12
C GLN A 321 22.43 11.87 27.39
N SER A 322 23.20 11.99 28.48
CA SER A 322 22.78 12.72 29.68
C SER A 322 23.04 14.21 29.53
N ILE A 323 22.05 15.04 29.86
CA ILE A 323 22.12 16.51 29.75
C ILE A 323 22.13 17.20 31.11
N GLY A 324 22.17 16.45 32.20
CA GLY A 324 22.05 16.98 33.55
C GLY A 324 20.63 17.39 33.96
N SER A 325 19.64 17.31 33.08
CA SER A 325 18.21 17.46 33.37
C SER A 325 17.38 16.39 32.67
N LEU A 326 16.07 16.36 32.92
CA LEU A 326 15.14 15.34 32.44
C LEU A 326 15.65 13.92 32.76
N ILE A 327 15.99 13.71 34.02
CA ILE A 327 16.57 12.46 34.53
C ILE A 327 15.52 11.35 34.45
N GLY A 328 15.92 10.14 34.04
CA GLY A 328 15.02 9.00 33.84
C GLY A 328 14.31 8.98 32.47
N MET A 329 14.34 10.08 31.71
CA MET A 329 13.81 10.11 30.34
C MET A 329 14.79 9.48 29.34
N ARG A 330 14.38 8.39 28.69
CA ARG A 330 15.19 7.70 27.67
C ARG A 330 14.86 8.12 26.24
N ASP A 331 13.63 8.56 25.99
CA ASP A 331 13.14 8.91 24.65
C ASP A 331 13.55 10.34 24.25
N LYS A 332 14.84 10.63 24.34
CA LYS A 332 15.50 11.82 23.81
C LYS A 332 16.75 11.45 23.04
N LEU A 333 17.09 12.23 22.01
CA LEU A 333 18.37 12.13 21.31
C LEU A 333 19.15 13.43 21.47
N VAL A 334 20.37 13.34 21.98
CA VAL A 334 21.26 14.48 22.17
C VAL A 334 22.23 14.60 21.00
N LEU A 335 22.35 15.80 20.48
CA LEU A 335 23.33 16.22 19.50
C LEU A 335 24.35 17.14 20.16
N ARG A 336 25.58 17.12 19.66
CA ARG A 336 26.65 18.06 20.03
C ARG A 336 27.30 18.68 18.80
N ALA A 337 27.88 19.86 18.94
CA ALA A 337 28.72 20.45 17.90
C ALA A 337 29.89 19.51 17.54
N SER A 338 30.15 19.35 16.24
CA SER A 338 31.20 18.48 15.70
C SER A 338 32.61 19.03 15.94
N GLN A 339 32.75 20.36 16.00
CA GLN A 339 33.99 21.07 16.26
C GLN A 339 33.71 22.08 17.39
N SER A 340 34.42 21.99 18.51
CA SER A 340 34.53 23.14 19.40
C SER A 340 35.69 24.00 18.86
N LEU A 341 35.42 25.27 18.56
CA LEU A 341 36.45 26.24 18.15
C LEU A 341 37.43 26.54 19.29
N ASP A 342 37.08 26.16 20.51
CA ASP A 342 37.86 26.33 21.73
C ASP A 342 37.83 25.02 22.52
N SER A 343 38.98 24.42 22.78
CA SER A 343 39.11 23.16 23.53
C SER A 343 38.75 23.30 25.01
N CYS A 344 38.63 24.54 25.51
CA CYS A 344 38.29 24.85 26.90
C CYS A 344 36.79 25.01 27.16
N LEU A 345 35.95 25.01 26.11
CA LEU A 345 34.50 25.17 26.23
C LEU A 345 33.77 23.85 25.99
N THR A 346 32.72 23.61 26.78
CA THR A 346 31.81 22.50 26.49
C THR A 346 31.16 22.71 25.13
N PRO A 347 31.12 21.68 24.26
CA PRO A 347 30.54 21.82 22.95
C PRO A 347 29.07 22.17 23.08
N ARG A 348 28.53 23.00 22.19
CA ARG A 348 27.10 23.30 22.18
C ARG A 348 26.30 22.01 22.00
N ARG A 349 25.33 21.76 22.88
CA ARG A 349 24.46 20.58 22.85
C ARG A 349 23.02 20.95 22.56
N ARG A 350 22.30 20.03 21.94
CA ARG A 350 20.88 20.16 21.60
C ARG A 350 20.18 18.84 21.84
N VAL A 351 18.96 18.90 22.35
CA VAL A 351 18.13 17.74 22.64
C VAL A 351 16.97 17.70 21.67
N LEU A 352 16.77 16.54 21.06
CA LEU A 352 15.62 16.21 20.22
C LEU A 352 14.67 15.34 21.04
N VAL A 353 13.40 15.74 21.08
CA VAL A 353 12.34 15.03 21.80
C VAL A 353 11.14 14.91 20.88
N MET A 354 10.59 13.71 20.76
CA MET A 354 9.35 13.47 20.02
C MET A 354 8.17 14.12 20.74
N ASP A 355 7.26 14.71 19.99
CA ASP A 355 5.89 14.98 20.45
C ASP A 355 5.08 13.69 20.40
N GLY A 356 4.20 13.49 21.38
CA GLY A 356 3.42 12.26 21.50
C GLY A 356 2.92 12.01 22.91
N ASN A 357 2.08 10.98 23.05
CA ASN A 357 1.52 10.61 24.34
C ASN A 357 2.61 10.12 25.30
N VAL A 358 2.74 10.80 26.43
CA VAL A 358 3.75 10.47 27.44
C VAL A 358 3.18 9.45 28.42
N SER A 359 3.86 8.32 28.53
CA SER A 359 3.62 7.31 29.56
C SER A 359 4.78 7.31 30.55
N HIS A 360 4.49 7.04 31.82
CA HIS A 360 5.49 7.04 32.88
C HIS A 360 5.28 5.85 33.82
N VAL A 361 6.38 5.28 34.29
CA VAL A 361 6.39 4.17 35.24
C VAL A 361 7.36 4.51 36.37
N ALA A 362 6.89 4.42 37.61
CA ALA A 362 7.74 4.55 38.78
C ALA A 362 8.66 3.32 38.88
N THR A 363 9.97 3.54 38.94
CA THR A 363 10.96 2.48 39.21
C THR A 363 11.62 2.72 40.57
N ALA A 364 12.39 1.76 41.06
CA ALA A 364 13.09 1.88 42.34
C ALA A 364 14.11 3.03 42.39
N GLU A 365 14.66 3.42 41.24
CA GLU A 365 15.66 4.50 41.14
C GLU A 365 15.01 5.84 40.80
N HIS A 366 14.25 5.91 39.70
CA HIS A 366 13.63 7.13 39.20
C HIS A 366 12.40 6.82 38.32
N VAL A 367 11.51 7.79 38.10
CA VAL A 367 10.46 7.67 37.08
C VAL A 367 11.10 7.47 35.71
N GLN A 368 10.68 6.41 35.02
CA GLN A 368 11.02 6.17 33.62
C GLN A 368 9.90 6.73 32.74
N ILE A 369 10.29 7.55 31.75
CA ILE A 369 9.36 8.16 30.81
C ILE A 369 9.55 7.55 29.42
N ARG A 370 8.41 7.25 28.77
CA ARG A 370 8.33 6.82 27.37
C ARG A 370 7.34 7.68 26.60
N ILE A 371 7.70 8.10 25.40
CA ILE A 371 6.86 8.89 24.51
C ILE A 371 6.41 7.99 23.37
N ALA A 372 5.09 7.86 23.22
CA ALA A 372 4.51 7.09 22.14
C ALA A 372 4.85 7.73 20.78
N LYS A 373 5.30 6.90 19.84
CA LYS A 373 5.70 7.34 18.50
C LYS A 373 4.48 7.28 17.58
N ASP A 374 3.52 8.15 17.82
CA ASP A 374 2.23 8.16 17.10
C ASP A 374 2.40 8.69 15.67
N SER A 375 1.36 8.78 14.85
CA SER A 375 1.48 9.12 13.42
C SER A 375 1.75 10.60 13.11
N ASP A 376 1.39 11.54 13.99
CA ASP A 376 1.62 12.98 13.81
C ASP A 376 2.87 13.42 14.59
N ARG A 377 4.00 13.48 13.91
CA ARG A 377 5.35 13.35 14.50
C ARG A 377 6.13 14.63 14.42
N LYS A 378 5.85 15.53 15.35
CA LYS A 378 6.67 16.72 15.52
C LYS A 378 7.88 16.40 16.40
N VAL A 379 9.06 16.85 15.99
CA VAL A 379 10.26 16.80 16.83
C VAL A 379 10.45 18.18 17.46
N HIS A 380 10.45 18.23 18.79
CA HIS A 380 10.82 19.40 19.55
C HIS A 380 12.31 19.46 19.79
N THR A 381 12.85 20.67 19.79
CA THR A 381 14.26 20.92 20.00
C THR A 381 14.51 21.90 21.12
N TYR A 382 15.48 21.54 21.96
CA TYR A 382 15.91 22.31 23.10
C TYR A 382 17.42 22.50 23.07
N ASP A 383 17.88 23.73 23.06
CA ASP A 383 19.31 24.03 23.23
C ASP A 383 19.68 23.90 24.71
N VAL A 384 20.80 23.23 24.98
CA VAL A 384 21.33 23.09 26.34
C VAL A 384 22.23 24.28 26.64
N ASP A 385 21.80 25.14 27.54
CA ASP A 385 22.55 26.31 28.01
C ASP A 385 23.15 25.98 29.39
N GLU A 386 24.33 25.37 29.38
CA GLU A 386 25.05 24.99 30.61
C GLU A 386 25.53 26.20 31.41
N LYS A 387 25.66 27.37 30.78
CA LYS A 387 26.12 28.59 31.47
C LYS A 387 25.01 29.21 32.31
N LEU A 388 23.79 29.23 31.79
CA LEU A 388 22.61 29.71 32.51
C LEU A 388 21.83 28.60 33.21
N GLY A 389 22.23 27.34 33.02
CA GLY A 389 21.59 26.18 33.62
C GLY A 389 20.15 25.99 33.16
N ARG A 390 19.90 25.95 31.84
CA ARG A 390 18.53 25.84 31.32
C ARG A 390 18.42 25.13 29.98
N LEU A 391 17.21 24.65 29.69
CA LEU A 391 16.82 24.14 28.37
C LEU A 391 16.04 25.21 27.61
N VAL A 392 16.55 25.65 26.46
CA VAL A 392 15.96 26.73 25.66
C VAL A 392 15.14 26.14 24.51
N SER A 393 13.81 26.27 24.61
CA SER A 393 12.85 25.84 23.58
C SER A 393 12.90 26.70 22.31
N ASN A 394 12.42 26.15 21.19
CA ASN A 394 12.24 26.84 19.91
C ASN A 394 11.19 27.96 19.88
N GLY A 395 10.59 28.31 21.03
CA GLY A 395 9.63 29.40 21.18
C GLY A 395 8.17 29.01 21.00
N SER A 396 7.88 27.82 20.46
CA SER A 396 6.51 27.30 20.33
C SER A 396 5.87 27.05 21.69
N LEU A 397 4.59 27.44 21.86
CA LEU A 397 3.82 27.17 23.08
C LEU A 397 3.79 25.67 23.39
N GLN A 398 3.50 24.83 22.40
CA GLN A 398 3.47 23.37 22.54
C GLN A 398 4.80 22.82 23.05
N SER A 399 5.93 23.36 22.55
CA SER A 399 7.25 22.92 22.98
C SER A 399 7.52 23.31 24.44
N LYS A 400 7.11 24.50 24.86
CA LYS A 400 7.26 24.94 26.25
C LYS A 400 6.40 24.12 27.19
N LEU A 401 5.16 23.84 26.82
CA LEU A 401 4.24 23.01 27.62
C LEU A 401 4.74 21.58 27.74
N LEU A 402 5.22 20.98 26.66
CA LEU A 402 5.82 19.66 26.71
C LEU A 402 7.06 19.65 27.60
N LEU A 403 7.94 20.64 27.48
CA LEU A 403 9.13 20.75 28.33
C LEU A 403 8.76 20.86 29.82
N ALA A 404 7.84 21.75 30.18
CA ALA A 404 7.36 21.89 31.55
C ALA A 404 6.75 20.59 32.08
N TYR A 405 5.92 19.91 31.27
CA TYR A 405 5.35 18.62 31.63
C TYR A 405 6.42 17.54 31.87
N LEU A 406 7.46 17.50 31.02
CA LEU A 406 8.57 16.57 31.20
C LEU A 406 9.40 16.89 32.45
N HIS A 407 9.63 18.17 32.78
CA HIS A 407 10.26 18.55 34.05
C HIS A 407 9.43 18.08 35.25
N ALA A 408 8.12 18.31 35.25
CA ALA A 408 7.23 17.86 36.32
C ALA A 408 7.29 16.33 36.50
N LEU A 409 7.26 15.56 35.41
CA LEU A 409 7.33 14.09 35.47
C LEU A 409 8.71 13.54 35.87
N THR A 410 9.78 14.26 35.52
CA THR A 410 11.15 13.89 35.89
C THR A 410 11.61 14.51 37.20
N SER A 411 10.69 15.11 37.97
CA SER A 411 11.00 15.73 39.25
C SER A 411 11.45 14.70 40.28
N PHE A 412 12.44 15.09 41.08
CA PHE A 412 12.98 14.31 42.18
C PHE A 412 13.24 15.24 43.38
N CYS A 413 13.45 14.67 44.57
CA CYS A 413 13.72 15.47 45.77
C CYS A 413 15.05 16.21 45.72
N LEU A 414 15.98 15.77 44.86
CA LEU A 414 17.25 16.45 44.62
C LEU A 414 17.14 17.29 43.35
N PRO A 415 17.66 18.54 43.36
CA PRO A 415 17.75 19.36 42.17
C PRO A 415 18.57 18.68 41.06
N ASP A 416 18.20 18.92 39.80
CA ASP A 416 18.93 18.36 38.67
C ASP A 416 20.26 19.12 38.43
N PRO A 417 21.35 18.43 38.00
CA PRO A 417 22.66 19.05 37.81
C PRO A 417 22.73 20.22 36.82
N LEU A 418 21.82 20.30 35.84
CA LEU A 418 21.84 21.36 34.84
C LEU A 418 21.17 22.63 35.37
N THR A 419 19.95 22.51 35.89
CA THR A 419 19.13 23.66 36.30
C THR A 419 19.37 24.10 37.73
N GLY A 420 19.91 23.21 38.57
CA GLY A 420 20.03 23.45 40.00
C GLY A 420 18.67 23.55 40.70
N ARG A 421 17.59 23.08 40.06
CA ARG A 421 16.21 23.10 40.56
C ARG A 421 15.60 21.70 40.50
N THR A 422 14.57 21.47 41.30
CA THR A 422 13.73 20.27 41.15
C THR A 422 12.86 20.41 39.90
N GLY A 423 12.44 19.29 39.32
CA GLY A 423 11.60 19.32 38.12
C GLY A 423 10.27 20.04 38.33
N THR A 424 9.74 20.06 39.56
CA THR A 424 8.52 20.79 39.91
C THR A 424 8.73 22.32 39.96
N GLU A 425 9.93 22.78 40.29
CA GLU A 425 10.26 24.22 40.32
C GLU A 425 10.56 24.76 38.91
N GLU A 426 11.07 23.92 38.01
CA GLU A 426 11.38 24.30 36.63
C GLU A 426 10.16 24.20 35.69
N ALA A 427 9.19 23.34 36.03
CA ALA A 427 7.91 23.22 35.33
C ALA A 427 6.99 24.43 35.58
#